data_AF-A0A2V5WTA4-F1
#
_entry.id   AF-A0A2V5WTA4-F1
#
_cell.length_a   1.000
_cell.length_b   1.000
_cell.length_c   1.000
_cell.angle_alpha   90.00
_cell.angle_beta   90.00
_cell.angle_gamma   90.00
#
_symmetry.space_group_name_H-M   'P 1'
#
loop_
_entity.id
_entity.type
_entity.pdbx_description
1 polymer ?
#
loop_
_entity_poly.entity_id
_entity_poly.type
_entity_poly.pdbx_seq_one_letter_code
_entity_poly.pdbx_strand_id
1 'polypeptide(L)'
;MNTIANSHLKVSESPATARREKRFDWPVCYDTERLLLGHLEAFLARNRFARQLAERMRTETGTLLFDWIDYLVFPEREESALRKAGFVEDPLGETAGSESALHHPEAMLPRVLVGRKNADLTARVAIHPESLCDFMAAHGLSGEPEGEPLSRFRRLLVSEEKGTRFEAVERHGYRGFVAAKSRAGQGKAFLKARELWYTRPRVFSEDVEGYSSAHAMLDRIIGMVGRDLACHLVFDGERAYWQRRNRAAQFQKQRQDRLGLGWGNHDHHTFRSSREHFLDLMRVMEKLGFERRERY
;
A
#
# COMPACT_ATOMS: atom_id res chain seq x y z
N MET A 1 -10.17 19.41 80.15
CA MET A 1 -10.24 18.00 79.68
C MET A 1 -11.27 17.97 78.57
N ASN A 2 -11.02 17.71 77.29
CA ASN A 2 -9.82 17.34 76.56
C ASN A 2 -9.91 17.93 75.16
N THR A 3 -8.81 18.55 74.74
CA THR A 3 -8.47 18.91 73.37
C THR A 3 -8.40 17.63 72.52
N ILE A 4 -9.08 17.58 71.37
CA ILE A 4 -8.81 16.59 70.33
C ILE A 4 -8.43 17.32 69.06
N ALA A 5 -7.24 16.98 68.59
CA ALA A 5 -6.44 17.65 67.60
C ALA A 5 -6.99 17.50 66.17
N ASN A 6 -6.85 18.57 65.39
CA ASN A 6 -6.94 18.53 63.93
C ASN A 6 -5.79 17.68 63.38
N SER A 7 -6.06 16.41 63.07
CA SER A 7 -5.12 15.52 62.40
C SER A 7 -5.14 15.76 60.89
N HIS A 8 -4.07 16.39 60.41
CA HIS A 8 -3.44 16.27 59.10
C HIS A 8 -4.30 15.86 57.88
N LEU A 9 -4.48 16.85 56.99
CA LEU A 9 -4.51 16.64 55.55
C LEU A 9 -3.38 15.70 55.12
N LYS A 10 -3.73 14.59 54.47
CA LYS A 10 -2.91 14.02 53.40
C LYS A 10 -3.77 14.02 52.14
N VAL A 11 -3.64 15.11 51.38
CA VAL A 11 -4.01 15.10 49.96
C VAL A 11 -3.08 14.06 49.32
N SER A 12 -3.64 12.93 48.91
CA SER A 12 -2.89 11.98 48.08
C SER A 12 -2.49 12.71 46.81
N GLU A 13 -1.18 12.83 46.56
CA GLU A 13 -0.67 13.32 45.28
C GLU A 13 -1.37 12.55 44.15
N SER A 14 -1.96 13.30 43.21
CA SER A 14 -2.43 12.71 41.97
C SER A 14 -1.24 11.99 41.33
N PRO A 15 -1.39 10.73 40.86
CA PRO A 15 -0.29 10.01 40.26
C PRO A 15 0.30 10.87 39.14
N ALA A 16 1.63 11.03 39.18
CA ALA A 16 2.38 11.78 38.18
C ALA A 16 1.83 11.40 36.80
N THR A 17 1.30 12.41 36.07
CA THR A 17 0.75 12.24 34.73
C THR A 17 1.71 11.40 33.92
N ALA A 18 1.34 10.14 33.67
CA ALA A 18 2.14 9.22 32.88
C ALA A 18 2.53 9.94 31.59
N ARG A 19 3.84 9.99 31.31
CA ARG A 19 4.40 10.68 30.15
C ARG A 19 3.62 10.23 28.91
N ARG A 20 2.85 11.14 28.29
CA ARG A 20 1.97 10.83 27.15
C ARG A 20 2.80 10.09 26.09
N GLU A 21 2.35 8.89 25.72
CA GLU A 21 3.02 8.05 24.73
C GLU A 21 2.94 8.73 23.37
N LYS A 22 4.03 9.37 22.94
CA LYS A 22 4.09 10.16 21.69
C LYS A 22 4.14 9.32 20.42
N ARG A 23 4.29 7.99 20.53
CA ARG A 23 4.37 7.07 19.38
C ARG A 23 3.12 7.09 18.49
N PHE A 24 1.99 7.59 19.01
CA PHE A 24 0.70 7.65 18.32
C PHE A 24 0.21 9.08 18.02
N ASP A 25 1.06 10.09 18.21
CA ASP A 25 0.74 11.47 17.83
C ASP A 25 1.09 11.67 16.34
N TRP A 26 0.13 11.39 15.46
CA TRP A 26 0.34 11.43 14.00
C TRP A 26 0.11 12.83 13.41
N PRO A 27 1.10 13.42 12.71
CA PRO A 27 0.94 14.69 12.02
C PRO A 27 0.16 14.54 10.71
N VAL A 28 -0.40 15.66 10.23
CA VAL A 28 -1.17 15.68 8.96
C VAL A 28 -0.27 15.90 7.73
N CYS A 29 1.02 16.22 7.92
CA CYS A 29 2.05 16.31 6.86
C CYS A 29 1.69 17.13 5.61
N TYR A 30 0.85 18.18 5.76
CA TYR A 30 0.36 19.00 4.63
C TYR A 30 1.45 19.59 3.76
N ASP A 31 2.58 20.02 4.34
CA ASP A 31 3.67 20.63 3.59
C ASP A 31 4.37 19.60 2.69
N THR A 32 4.48 18.36 3.16
CA THR A 32 5.04 17.23 2.41
C THR A 32 4.11 16.81 1.27
N GLU A 33 2.81 16.71 1.53
CA GLU A 33 1.82 16.45 0.48
C GLU A 33 1.84 17.53 -0.60
N ARG A 34 1.83 18.81 -0.20
CA ARG A 34 1.89 19.96 -1.11
C ARG A 34 3.15 19.96 -1.96
N LEU A 35 4.30 19.56 -1.41
CA LEU A 35 5.53 19.37 -2.17
C LEU A 35 5.29 18.37 -3.31
N LEU A 36 4.82 17.16 -3.00
CA LEU A 36 4.59 16.13 -4.02
C LEU A 36 3.53 16.55 -5.06
N LEU A 37 2.46 17.21 -4.63
CA LEU A 37 1.43 17.73 -5.54
C LEU A 37 2.00 18.75 -6.52
N GLY A 38 2.86 19.67 -6.07
CA GLY A 38 3.53 20.62 -6.96
C GLY A 38 4.41 19.93 -8.02
N HIS A 39 5.11 18.85 -7.64
CA HIS A 39 5.87 18.03 -8.59
C HIS A 39 4.97 17.31 -9.59
N LEU A 40 3.84 16.78 -9.12
CA LEU A 40 2.86 16.13 -9.98
C LEU A 40 2.25 17.13 -10.98
N GLU A 41 1.86 18.32 -10.55
CA GLU A 41 1.31 19.36 -11.42
C GLU A 41 2.30 19.75 -12.53
N ALA A 42 3.57 19.95 -12.17
CA ALA A 42 4.65 20.24 -13.13
C ALA A 42 4.91 19.07 -14.11
N PHE A 43 4.65 17.83 -13.68
CA PHE A 43 4.71 16.65 -14.55
C PHE A 43 3.52 16.61 -15.52
N LEU A 44 2.30 16.77 -15.01
CA LEU A 44 1.06 16.73 -15.82
C LEU A 44 1.00 17.85 -16.87
N ALA A 45 1.62 19.00 -16.61
CA ALA A 45 1.76 20.08 -17.60
C ALA A 45 2.58 19.67 -18.84
N ARG A 46 3.44 18.65 -18.71
CA ARG A 46 4.36 18.18 -19.76
C ARG A 46 3.98 16.82 -20.36
N ASN A 47 3.19 16.02 -19.65
CA ASN A 47 2.74 14.70 -20.10
C ASN A 47 1.23 14.68 -20.39
N ARG A 48 0.86 14.67 -21.69
CA ARG A 48 -0.54 14.72 -22.11
C ARG A 48 -1.29 13.46 -21.70
N PHE A 49 -0.70 12.28 -21.86
CA PHE A 49 -1.35 11.03 -21.48
C PHE A 49 -1.73 11.03 -19.99
N ALA A 50 -0.77 11.32 -19.11
CA ALA A 50 -0.99 11.32 -17.67
C ALA A 50 -2.03 12.37 -17.25
N ARG A 51 -2.02 13.56 -17.87
CA ARG A 51 -3.03 14.59 -17.62
C ARG A 51 -4.43 14.15 -18.01
N GLN A 52 -4.59 13.56 -19.19
CA GLN A 52 -5.87 13.04 -19.65
C GLN A 52 -6.36 11.91 -18.75
N LEU A 53 -5.46 11.02 -18.33
CA LEU A 53 -5.80 9.97 -17.38
C LEU A 53 -6.24 10.56 -16.04
N ALA A 54 -5.54 11.57 -15.49
CA ALA A 54 -5.92 12.23 -14.26
C ALA A 54 -7.33 12.87 -14.33
N GLU A 55 -7.65 13.53 -15.45
CA GLU A 55 -8.99 14.09 -15.71
C GLU A 55 -10.06 13.00 -15.73
N ARG A 56 -9.79 11.89 -16.42
CA ARG A 56 -10.70 10.73 -16.50
C ARG A 56 -10.86 10.03 -15.17
N MET A 57 -9.81 9.84 -14.39
CA MET A 57 -9.89 9.28 -13.03
C MET A 57 -10.81 10.15 -12.16
N ARG A 58 -10.60 11.47 -12.15
CA ARG A 58 -11.44 12.37 -11.35
C ARG A 58 -12.91 12.31 -11.76
N THR A 59 -13.19 12.30 -13.06
CA THR A 59 -14.57 12.42 -13.60
C THR A 59 -15.29 11.07 -13.67
N GLU A 60 -14.61 10.01 -14.10
CA GLU A 60 -15.20 8.69 -14.35
C GLU A 60 -15.17 7.79 -13.11
N THR A 61 -14.19 7.92 -12.21
CA THR A 61 -14.06 7.05 -11.02
C THR A 61 -14.21 7.79 -9.70
N GLY A 62 -13.98 9.11 -9.69
CA GLY A 62 -14.01 9.92 -8.47
C GLY A 62 -12.74 9.80 -7.62
N THR A 63 -11.64 9.29 -8.18
CA THR A 63 -10.34 9.19 -7.50
C THR A 63 -9.33 10.16 -8.10
N LEU A 64 -8.36 10.62 -7.30
CA LEU A 64 -7.28 11.47 -7.80
C LEU A 64 -6.14 10.60 -8.33
N LEU A 65 -5.43 11.05 -9.37
CA LEU A 65 -4.23 10.32 -9.83
C LEU A 65 -3.18 10.19 -8.72
N PHE A 66 -3.10 11.18 -7.83
CA PHE A 66 -2.21 11.18 -6.67
C PHE A 66 -2.40 9.94 -5.78
N ASP A 67 -3.65 9.50 -5.58
CA ASP A 67 -3.99 8.33 -4.74
C ASP A 67 -3.50 7.01 -5.33
N TRP A 68 -3.13 7.00 -6.62
CA TRP A 68 -2.68 5.83 -7.36
C TRP A 68 -1.18 5.87 -7.67
N ILE A 69 -0.46 6.89 -7.22
CA ILE A 69 0.97 6.98 -7.49
C ILE A 69 1.70 5.91 -6.70
N ASP A 70 2.44 5.07 -7.41
CA ASP A 70 3.36 4.10 -6.85
C ASP A 70 4.64 4.80 -6.36
N TYR A 71 5.27 5.57 -7.26
CA TYR A 71 6.41 6.40 -6.95
C TYR A 71 6.54 7.64 -7.84
N LEU A 72 7.29 8.62 -7.34
CA LEU A 72 7.84 9.74 -8.09
C LEU A 72 9.37 9.69 -8.08
N VAL A 73 10.00 10.12 -9.16
CA VAL A 73 11.47 10.18 -9.25
C VAL A 73 11.95 11.62 -9.23
N PHE A 74 12.89 11.89 -8.35
CA PHE A 74 13.46 13.19 -8.06
C PHE A 74 14.96 13.23 -8.39
N PRO A 75 15.47 14.38 -8.86
CA PRO A 75 16.90 14.57 -9.03
C PRO A 75 17.60 14.69 -7.66
N GLU A 76 18.88 14.28 -7.59
CA GLU A 76 19.69 14.28 -6.35
C GLU A 76 19.64 15.62 -5.59
N ARG A 77 19.61 16.74 -6.33
CA ARG A 77 19.56 18.10 -5.76
C ARG A 77 18.34 18.37 -4.87
N GLU A 78 17.27 17.60 -5.02
CA GLU A 78 16.03 17.75 -4.26
C GLU A 78 15.96 16.84 -3.02
N GLU A 79 16.94 15.95 -2.84
CA GLU A 79 16.99 15.03 -1.69
C GLU A 79 16.94 15.77 -0.35
N SER A 80 17.63 16.91 -0.24
CA SER A 80 17.61 17.72 0.99
C SER A 80 16.22 18.25 1.32
N ALA A 81 15.45 18.68 0.31
CA ALA A 81 14.09 19.15 0.49
C ALA A 81 13.15 18.01 0.92
N LEU A 82 13.28 16.83 0.30
CA LEU A 82 12.53 15.63 0.67
C LEU A 82 12.82 15.21 2.12
N ARG A 83 14.09 15.19 2.53
CA ARG A 83 14.50 14.86 3.90
C ARG A 83 13.96 15.88 4.91
N LYS A 84 14.00 17.17 4.58
CA LYS A 84 13.39 18.23 5.40
C LYS A 84 11.88 18.07 5.52
N ALA A 85 11.24 17.53 4.49
CA ALA A 85 9.81 17.20 4.48
C ALA A 85 9.47 15.86 5.14
N GLY A 86 10.43 15.21 5.84
CA GLY A 86 10.18 14.01 6.63
C GLY A 86 10.42 12.67 5.92
N PHE A 87 10.89 12.67 4.67
CA PHE A 87 11.29 11.44 3.99
C PHE A 87 12.58 10.86 4.59
N VAL A 88 12.56 9.56 4.82
CA VAL A 88 13.70 8.78 5.30
C VAL A 88 13.96 7.61 4.36
N GLU A 89 15.15 7.04 4.42
CA GLU A 89 15.50 5.87 3.60
C GLU A 89 14.52 4.71 3.83
N ASP A 90 14.07 4.07 2.76
CA ASP A 90 13.22 2.89 2.84
C ASP A 90 14.12 1.64 2.96
N PRO A 91 14.20 0.99 4.13
CA PRO A 91 15.07 -0.16 4.33
C PRO A 91 14.66 -1.38 3.49
N LEU A 92 13.45 -1.40 2.93
CA LEU A 92 12.94 -2.46 2.06
C LEU A 92 12.81 -2.01 0.59
N GLY A 93 13.17 -0.76 0.29
CA GLY A 93 13.10 -0.14 -1.04
C GLY A 93 14.31 -0.49 -1.90
N GLU A 94 14.51 -1.78 -2.18
CA GLU A 94 15.59 -2.26 -3.07
C GLU A 94 15.55 -1.53 -4.42
N THR A 95 16.69 -1.04 -4.91
CA THR A 95 16.82 -0.41 -6.23
C THR A 95 17.96 -1.06 -7.01
N ALA A 96 18.06 -0.78 -8.31
CA ALA A 96 19.18 -1.22 -9.15
C ALA A 96 20.51 -0.45 -8.90
N GLY A 97 20.58 0.36 -7.83
CA GLY A 97 21.79 1.09 -7.42
C GLY A 97 21.95 2.50 -8.01
N SER A 98 21.27 2.84 -9.11
CA SER A 98 21.27 4.19 -9.69
C SER A 98 20.38 5.19 -8.93
N GLU A 99 19.57 4.70 -8.00
CA GLU A 99 18.56 5.45 -7.27
C GLU A 99 18.52 5.01 -5.81
N SER A 100 18.03 5.86 -4.92
CA SER A 100 17.69 5.48 -3.54
C SER A 100 16.22 5.70 -3.26
N ALA A 101 15.58 4.72 -2.64
CA ALA A 101 14.18 4.80 -2.26
C ALA A 101 14.03 5.45 -0.89
N LEU A 102 13.13 6.43 -0.80
CA LEU A 102 12.72 7.05 0.45
C LEU A 102 11.21 6.85 0.66
N HIS A 103 10.81 6.80 1.92
CA HIS A 103 9.42 6.73 2.35
C HIS A 103 9.15 7.73 3.48
N HIS A 104 7.88 8.11 3.65
CA HIS A 104 7.45 8.95 4.77
C HIS A 104 6.91 8.06 5.89
N PRO A 105 7.51 8.06 7.10
CA PRO A 105 7.11 7.15 8.17
C PRO A 105 5.79 7.55 8.83
N GLU A 106 5.41 8.82 8.74
CA GLU A 106 4.26 9.38 9.47
C GLU A 106 3.01 9.56 8.62
N ALA A 107 3.09 9.38 7.29
CA ALA A 107 2.01 9.64 6.36
C ALA A 107 1.98 8.59 5.23
N MET A 108 0.79 8.28 4.73
CA MET A 108 0.62 7.37 3.58
C MET A 108 0.87 8.12 2.27
N LEU A 109 2.10 8.57 2.08
CA LEU A 109 2.53 9.24 0.85
C LEU A 109 3.17 8.24 -0.12
N PRO A 110 3.14 8.53 -1.43
CA PRO A 110 3.89 7.75 -2.41
C PRO A 110 5.38 7.65 -2.06
N ARG A 111 6.03 6.58 -2.49
CA ARG A 111 7.49 6.47 -2.35
C ARG A 111 8.15 7.48 -3.29
N VAL A 112 9.34 7.93 -2.91
CA VAL A 112 10.16 8.78 -3.77
C VAL A 112 11.47 8.09 -4.06
N LEU A 113 11.88 8.10 -5.33
CA LEU A 113 13.17 7.61 -5.77
C LEU A 113 14.05 8.82 -6.06
N VAL A 114 15.25 8.83 -5.52
CA VAL A 114 16.23 9.90 -5.76
C VAL A 114 17.33 9.37 -6.67
N GLY A 115 17.46 9.95 -7.87
CA GLY A 115 18.55 9.62 -8.79
C GLY A 115 19.91 9.96 -8.21
N ARG A 116 20.90 9.07 -8.38
CA ARG A 116 22.30 9.30 -8.00
C ARG A 116 23.10 9.89 -9.17
N LYS A 117 24.35 10.31 -8.94
CA LYS A 117 25.25 10.87 -9.96
C LYS A 117 25.17 10.12 -11.31
N ASN A 118 24.93 10.86 -12.40
CA ASN A 118 24.67 10.38 -13.78
C ASN A 118 23.32 9.70 -14.04
N ALA A 119 22.38 9.72 -13.10
CA ALA A 119 21.02 9.25 -13.33
C ALA A 119 20.31 10.10 -14.40
N ASP A 120 19.43 9.44 -15.15
CA ASP A 120 18.53 10.08 -16.09
C ASP A 120 17.71 11.18 -15.38
N LEU A 121 17.79 12.41 -15.89
CA LEU A 121 17.10 13.58 -15.34
C LEU A 121 15.64 13.68 -15.81
N THR A 122 15.18 12.74 -16.64
CA THR A 122 13.80 12.65 -17.08
C THR A 122 12.88 12.50 -15.87
N ALA A 123 11.92 13.42 -15.72
CA ALA A 123 10.97 13.34 -14.61
C ALA A 123 10.10 12.09 -14.79
N ARG A 124 9.98 11.25 -13.76
CA ARG A 124 9.18 10.02 -13.84
C ARG A 124 8.12 9.97 -12.75
N VAL A 125 6.93 9.55 -13.14
CA VAL A 125 5.81 9.26 -12.24
C VAL A 125 5.24 7.92 -12.66
N ALA A 126 5.07 7.02 -11.69
CA ALA A 126 4.45 5.73 -11.89
C ALA A 126 3.13 5.61 -11.14
N ILE A 127 2.12 5.02 -11.75
CA ILE A 127 0.88 4.61 -11.06
C ILE A 127 0.84 3.09 -10.83
N HIS A 128 0.03 2.63 -9.88
CA HIS A 128 -0.12 1.21 -9.55
C HIS A 128 -1.48 0.62 -9.98
N PRO A 129 -1.73 0.31 -11.26
CA PRO A 129 -2.89 -0.53 -11.58
C PRO A 129 -2.74 -1.92 -10.94
N GLU A 130 -3.87 -2.57 -10.65
CA GLU A 130 -3.90 -3.94 -10.10
C GLU A 130 -3.29 -4.96 -11.08
N SER A 131 -3.47 -4.74 -12.38
CA SER A 131 -3.02 -5.61 -13.46
C SER A 131 -2.54 -4.77 -14.64
N LEU A 132 -1.27 -4.94 -15.03
CA LEU A 132 -0.74 -4.26 -16.22
C LEU A 132 -1.45 -4.73 -17.49
N CYS A 133 -1.87 -5.99 -17.56
CA CYS A 133 -2.58 -6.51 -18.72
C CYS A 133 -3.92 -5.78 -18.93
N ASP A 134 -4.69 -5.61 -17.86
CA ASP A 134 -6.00 -4.94 -17.92
C ASP A 134 -5.83 -3.43 -18.17
N PHE A 135 -4.82 -2.81 -17.55
CA PHE A 135 -4.47 -1.42 -17.81
C PHE A 135 -4.09 -1.18 -19.28
N MET A 136 -3.22 -2.03 -19.83
CA MET A 136 -2.81 -1.96 -21.23
C MET A 136 -3.99 -2.12 -22.18
N ALA A 137 -4.86 -3.10 -21.92
CA ALA A 137 -6.05 -3.34 -22.73
C ALA A 137 -7.02 -2.14 -22.71
N ALA A 138 -7.28 -1.56 -21.54
CA ALA A 138 -8.17 -0.41 -21.38
C ALA A 138 -7.67 0.86 -22.10
N HIS A 139 -6.36 0.97 -22.31
CA HIS A 139 -5.72 2.12 -22.93
C HIS A 139 -5.19 1.86 -24.35
N GLY A 140 -5.36 0.64 -24.88
CA GLY A 140 -4.86 0.26 -26.20
C GLY A 140 -3.33 0.29 -26.29
N LEU A 141 -2.64 0.03 -25.18
CA LEU A 141 -1.18 0.04 -25.12
C LEU A 141 -0.62 -1.29 -25.62
N SER A 142 0.41 -1.23 -26.44
CA SER A 142 1.14 -2.39 -26.94
C SER A 142 2.55 -2.46 -26.33
N GLY A 143 3.11 -3.66 -26.23
CA GLY A 143 4.47 -3.89 -25.75
C GLY A 143 4.54 -5.03 -24.75
N GLU A 144 5.72 -5.28 -24.20
CA GLU A 144 5.92 -6.25 -23.12
C GLU A 144 6.40 -5.50 -21.87
N PRO A 145 5.70 -5.61 -20.73
CA PRO A 145 6.18 -5.06 -19.48
C PRO A 145 7.55 -5.64 -19.08
N GLU A 146 8.39 -4.80 -18.50
CA GLU A 146 9.59 -5.23 -17.79
C GLU A 146 9.19 -6.12 -16.61
N GLY A 147 9.80 -7.29 -16.49
CA GLY A 147 9.53 -8.27 -15.44
C GLY A 147 8.60 -9.41 -15.86
N GLU A 148 8.96 -10.63 -15.47
CA GLU A 148 8.23 -11.85 -15.80
C GLU A 148 6.78 -11.82 -15.26
N PRO A 149 5.80 -12.44 -15.94
CA PRO A 149 4.47 -12.62 -15.39
C PRO A 149 4.49 -13.25 -13.99
N LEU A 150 3.65 -12.76 -13.08
CA LEU A 150 3.59 -13.17 -11.66
C LEU A 150 4.87 -12.92 -10.86
N SER A 151 5.84 -12.17 -11.38
CA SER A 151 6.95 -11.66 -10.59
C SER A 151 6.45 -10.64 -9.56
N ARG A 152 7.31 -10.28 -8.60
CA ARG A 152 6.93 -9.36 -7.52
C ARG A 152 6.79 -7.91 -7.98
N PHE A 153 7.39 -7.56 -9.11
CA PHE A 153 7.42 -6.21 -9.66
C PHE A 153 7.48 -6.28 -11.19
N ARG A 154 6.52 -5.63 -11.83
CA ARG A 154 6.49 -5.44 -13.27
C ARG A 154 6.23 -3.99 -13.58
N ARG A 155 6.80 -3.50 -14.67
CA ARG A 155 6.71 -2.08 -15.05
C ARG A 155 6.48 -1.94 -16.55
N LEU A 156 5.66 -0.97 -16.92
CA LEU A 156 5.41 -0.57 -18.30
C LEU A 156 5.70 0.92 -18.45
N LEU A 157 6.44 1.29 -19.49
CA LEU A 157 6.47 2.66 -19.97
C LEU A 157 5.17 2.96 -20.74
N VAL A 158 4.38 3.90 -20.24
CA VAL A 158 3.07 4.25 -20.80
C VAL A 158 3.18 5.40 -21.80
N SER A 159 3.93 6.44 -21.46
CA SER A 159 4.22 7.55 -22.36
C SER A 159 5.56 8.20 -22.04
N GLU A 160 6.21 8.72 -23.07
CA GLU A 160 7.39 9.57 -22.94
C GLU A 160 7.15 10.86 -23.73
N GLU A 161 7.05 11.98 -23.02
CA GLU A 161 6.67 13.27 -23.60
C GLU A 161 7.45 14.41 -22.93
N LYS A 162 8.06 15.32 -23.71
CA LYS A 162 8.66 16.58 -23.22
C LYS A 162 9.58 16.40 -21.99
N GLY A 163 10.43 15.37 -22.00
CA GLY A 163 11.35 15.07 -20.88
C GLY A 163 10.66 14.52 -19.64
N THR A 164 9.51 13.85 -19.82
CA THR A 164 8.79 13.13 -18.77
C THR A 164 8.52 11.70 -19.21
N ARG A 165 8.54 10.75 -18.26
CA ARG A 165 8.11 9.36 -18.45
C ARG A 165 6.99 9.03 -17.49
N PHE A 166 5.86 8.61 -18.03
CA PHE A 166 4.74 8.08 -17.27
C PHE A 166 4.77 6.56 -17.33
N GLU A 167 4.71 5.93 -16.17
CA GLU A 167 4.87 4.49 -16.02
C GLU A 167 3.66 3.88 -15.30
N ALA A 168 3.41 2.60 -15.53
CA ALA A 168 2.47 1.80 -14.77
C ALA A 168 3.20 0.62 -14.14
N VAL A 169 2.81 0.25 -12.92
CA VAL A 169 3.47 -0.78 -12.12
C VAL A 169 2.46 -1.78 -11.59
N GLU A 170 2.75 -3.06 -11.75
CA GLU A 170 2.06 -4.17 -11.07
C GLU A 170 2.99 -4.76 -10.00
N ARG A 171 2.49 -4.89 -8.76
CA ARG A 171 3.27 -5.37 -7.61
C ARG A 171 2.57 -6.52 -6.89
N HIS A 172 3.36 -7.51 -6.49
CA HIS A 172 2.91 -8.60 -5.63
C HIS A 172 3.77 -8.63 -4.36
N GLY A 173 3.29 -7.98 -3.30
CA GLY A 173 3.90 -8.04 -1.97
C GLY A 173 5.37 -7.64 -1.94
N TYR A 174 5.74 -6.53 -2.58
CA TYR A 174 7.15 -6.13 -2.70
C TYR A 174 7.32 -4.62 -2.75
N ARG A 175 8.22 -4.13 -1.89
CA ARG A 175 8.50 -2.70 -1.69
C ARG A 175 9.66 -2.17 -2.54
N GLY A 176 10.48 -3.04 -3.11
CA GLY A 176 11.60 -2.65 -3.98
C GLY A 176 11.17 -2.34 -5.41
N PHE A 177 12.10 -1.92 -6.25
CA PHE A 177 11.86 -1.35 -7.59
C PHE A 177 12.61 -2.12 -8.68
N VAL A 178 13.00 -3.36 -8.38
CA VAL A 178 13.78 -4.22 -9.28
C VAL A 178 12.86 -5.30 -9.86
N ALA A 179 12.80 -5.38 -11.19
CA ALA A 179 12.08 -6.41 -11.93
C ALA A 179 12.85 -7.76 -11.93
N ALA A 180 13.16 -8.27 -10.72
CA ALA A 180 13.93 -9.49 -10.56
C ALA A 180 13.14 -10.73 -11.04
N LYS A 181 13.87 -11.70 -11.60
CA LYS A 181 13.29 -12.98 -12.02
C LYS A 181 12.64 -13.71 -10.85
N SER A 182 11.54 -14.40 -11.13
CA SER A 182 10.87 -15.23 -10.14
C SER A 182 11.74 -16.44 -9.78
N ARG A 183 11.65 -16.89 -8.51
CA ARG A 183 12.23 -18.18 -8.13
C ARG A 183 11.53 -19.31 -8.89
N ALA A 184 12.27 -20.37 -9.23
CA ALA A 184 11.71 -21.53 -9.90
C ALA A 184 10.50 -22.08 -9.12
N GLY A 185 9.37 -22.29 -9.81
CA GLY A 185 8.13 -22.79 -9.20
C GLY A 185 7.29 -21.75 -8.44
N GLN A 186 7.76 -20.50 -8.26
CA GLN A 186 7.03 -19.46 -7.53
C GLN A 186 5.64 -19.20 -8.12
N GLY A 187 5.53 -19.09 -9.45
CA GLY A 187 4.23 -18.88 -10.12
C GLY A 187 3.24 -20.03 -9.87
N LYS A 188 3.70 -21.28 -9.89
CA LYS A 188 2.87 -22.46 -9.58
C LYS A 188 2.43 -22.45 -8.10
N ALA A 189 3.34 -22.12 -7.20
CA ALA A 189 3.04 -21.99 -5.77
C ALA A 189 2.02 -20.87 -5.51
N PHE A 190 2.17 -19.72 -6.18
CA PHE A 190 1.24 -18.59 -6.12
C PHE A 190 -0.17 -19.01 -6.56
N LEU A 191 -0.30 -19.62 -7.74
CA LEU A 191 -1.60 -20.09 -8.24
C LEU A 191 -2.25 -21.10 -7.30
N LYS A 192 -1.46 -22.03 -6.73
CA LYS A 192 -1.99 -23.02 -5.79
C LYS A 192 -2.42 -22.39 -4.46
N ALA A 193 -1.64 -21.47 -3.92
CA ALA A 193 -2.02 -20.70 -2.73
C ALA A 193 -3.32 -19.93 -2.97
N ARG A 194 -3.49 -19.37 -4.19
CA ARG A 194 -4.67 -18.57 -4.53
C ARG A 194 -5.91 -19.44 -4.55
N GLU A 195 -5.83 -20.61 -5.20
CA GLU A 195 -6.89 -21.62 -5.18
C GLU A 195 -7.29 -21.98 -3.74
N LEU A 196 -6.31 -22.35 -2.89
CA LEU A 196 -6.56 -22.71 -1.49
C LEU A 196 -7.29 -21.62 -0.71
N TRP A 197 -6.87 -20.36 -0.85
CA TRP A 197 -7.49 -19.25 -0.13
C TRP A 197 -8.90 -18.92 -0.63
N TYR A 198 -9.10 -18.97 -1.95
CA TYR A 198 -10.37 -18.61 -2.59
C TYR A 198 -11.46 -19.66 -2.34
N THR A 199 -11.08 -20.94 -2.21
CA THR A 199 -12.02 -22.05 -2.00
C THR A 199 -12.13 -22.49 -0.54
N ARG A 200 -11.49 -21.78 0.41
CA ARG A 200 -11.57 -22.17 1.83
C ARG A 200 -13.00 -22.11 2.34
N PRO A 201 -13.39 -22.99 3.30
CA PRO A 201 -14.67 -22.86 3.99
C PRO A 201 -14.77 -21.52 4.72
N ARG A 202 -15.96 -20.93 4.72
CA ARG A 202 -16.23 -19.61 5.34
C ARG A 202 -17.47 -19.60 6.24
N VAL A 203 -18.18 -20.72 6.30
CA VAL A 203 -19.36 -20.90 7.14
C VAL A 203 -19.05 -22.08 8.05
N PHE A 204 -19.16 -21.84 9.35
CA PHE A 204 -18.88 -22.79 10.41
C PHE A 204 -20.01 -22.73 11.42
N SER A 205 -20.15 -23.77 12.24
CA SER A 205 -21.08 -23.77 13.38
C SER A 205 -20.71 -22.71 14.41
N GLU A 206 -19.42 -22.62 14.72
CA GLU A 206 -18.87 -21.69 15.71
C GLU A 206 -17.77 -20.82 15.09
N ASP A 207 -17.73 -19.54 15.46
CA ASP A 207 -16.75 -18.58 14.93
C ASP A 207 -15.30 -19.01 15.23
N VAL A 208 -15.05 -19.61 16.39
CA VAL A 208 -13.74 -20.15 16.81
C VAL A 208 -13.19 -21.18 15.82
N GLU A 209 -14.06 -22.05 15.28
CA GLU A 209 -13.68 -23.04 14.28
C GLU A 209 -13.25 -22.35 12.98
N GLY A 210 -13.98 -21.30 12.59
CA GLY A 210 -13.68 -20.49 11.42
C GLY A 210 -12.32 -19.78 11.53
N TYR A 211 -12.02 -19.17 12.67
CA TYR A 211 -10.72 -18.56 12.92
C TYR A 211 -9.60 -19.59 12.94
N SER A 212 -9.79 -20.72 13.63
CA SER A 212 -8.80 -21.80 13.67
C SER A 212 -8.47 -22.33 12.27
N SER A 213 -9.51 -22.55 11.44
CA SER A 213 -9.36 -22.96 10.04
C SER A 213 -8.63 -21.90 9.20
N ALA A 214 -8.99 -20.62 9.37
CA ALA A 214 -8.35 -19.52 8.65
C ALA A 214 -6.87 -19.37 9.02
N HIS A 215 -6.51 -19.49 10.30
CA HIS A 215 -5.13 -19.45 10.76
C HIS A 215 -4.29 -20.61 10.20
N ALA A 216 -4.82 -21.83 10.23
CA ALA A 216 -4.12 -23.00 9.68
C ALA A 216 -3.92 -22.87 8.15
N MET A 217 -4.93 -22.36 7.45
CA MET A 217 -4.82 -22.08 6.01
C MET A 217 -3.76 -21.01 5.72
N LEU A 218 -3.73 -19.95 6.55
CA LEU A 218 -2.77 -18.87 6.41
C LEU A 218 -1.33 -19.36 6.62
N ASP A 219 -1.08 -20.16 7.66
CA ASP A 219 0.25 -20.72 7.92
C ASP A 219 0.73 -21.58 6.74
N ARG A 220 -0.18 -22.39 6.17
CA ARG A 220 0.12 -23.18 4.97
C ARG A 220 0.48 -22.30 3.77
N ILE A 221 -0.29 -21.24 3.51
CA ILE A 221 -0.03 -20.32 2.40
C ILE A 221 1.30 -19.59 2.59
N ILE A 222 1.57 -19.07 3.78
CA ILE A 222 2.84 -18.41 4.11
C ILE A 222 4.01 -19.36 3.90
N GLY A 223 3.88 -20.64 4.29
CA GLY A 223 4.91 -21.66 4.03
C GLY A 223 5.16 -21.93 2.54
N MET A 224 4.16 -21.73 1.67
CA MET A 224 4.26 -21.98 0.23
C MET A 224 4.89 -20.81 -0.54
N VAL A 225 4.49 -19.57 -0.23
CA VAL A 225 4.86 -18.39 -1.05
C VAL A 225 5.62 -17.32 -0.28
N GLY A 226 5.83 -17.51 1.02
CA GLY A 226 6.38 -16.49 1.90
C GLY A 226 5.34 -15.45 2.32
N ARG A 227 5.69 -14.67 3.36
CA ARG A 227 4.78 -13.73 4.02
C ARG A 227 4.20 -12.67 3.08
N ASP A 228 5.04 -12.00 2.30
CA ASP A 228 4.60 -10.80 1.58
C ASP A 228 3.69 -11.15 0.38
N LEU A 229 3.98 -12.25 -0.34
CA LEU A 229 3.09 -12.77 -1.38
C LEU A 229 1.80 -13.35 -0.79
N ALA A 230 1.87 -13.99 0.38
CA ALA A 230 0.68 -14.43 1.11
C ALA A 230 -0.21 -13.23 1.47
N CYS A 231 0.38 -12.13 1.94
CA CYS A 231 -0.33 -10.89 2.25
C CYS A 231 -1.08 -10.33 1.03
N HIS A 232 -0.38 -10.16 -0.09
CA HIS A 232 -0.99 -9.71 -1.34
C HIS A 232 -2.19 -10.59 -1.74
N LEU A 233 -2.00 -11.91 -1.74
CA LEU A 233 -3.01 -12.88 -2.15
C LEU A 233 -4.23 -12.94 -1.22
N VAL A 234 -3.99 -12.85 0.10
CA VAL A 234 -5.07 -12.86 1.09
C VAL A 234 -5.95 -11.64 0.92
N PHE A 235 -5.35 -10.45 0.79
CA PHE A 235 -6.09 -9.21 0.60
C PHE A 235 -6.85 -9.19 -0.73
N ASP A 236 -6.23 -9.67 -1.81
CA ASP A 236 -6.89 -9.86 -3.10
C ASP A 236 -8.13 -10.77 -2.97
N GLY A 237 -7.98 -11.95 -2.35
CA GLY A 237 -9.08 -12.89 -2.19
C GLY A 237 -10.21 -12.43 -1.27
N GLU A 238 -9.90 -11.73 -0.18
CA GLU A 238 -10.94 -11.14 0.68
C GLU A 238 -11.71 -10.03 -0.02
N ARG A 239 -11.00 -9.21 -0.80
CA ARG A 239 -11.62 -8.15 -1.58
C ARG A 239 -12.52 -8.70 -2.67
N ALA A 240 -12.07 -9.72 -3.41
CA ALA A 240 -12.89 -10.40 -4.41
C ALA A 240 -14.13 -11.05 -3.77
N TYR A 241 -13.98 -11.64 -2.59
CA TYR A 241 -15.11 -12.21 -1.83
C TYR A 241 -16.14 -11.17 -1.39
N TRP A 242 -15.68 -10.02 -0.91
CA TRP A 242 -16.52 -8.91 -0.50
C TRP A 242 -17.21 -8.25 -1.69
N GLN A 243 -16.45 -7.91 -2.74
CA GLN A 243 -16.94 -7.26 -3.95
C GLN A 243 -18.08 -8.04 -4.58
N ARG A 244 -17.94 -9.37 -4.73
CA ARG A 244 -19.00 -10.18 -5.36
C ARG A 244 -20.32 -10.20 -4.59
N ARG A 245 -20.32 -9.80 -3.32
CA ARG A 245 -21.51 -9.73 -2.43
C ARG A 245 -21.98 -8.32 -2.16
N ASN A 246 -21.26 -7.30 -2.61
CA ASN A 246 -21.58 -5.91 -2.32
C ASN A 246 -21.85 -5.15 -3.62
N ARG A 247 -23.10 -4.69 -3.81
CA ARG A 247 -23.51 -4.02 -5.04
C ARG A 247 -22.79 -2.69 -5.27
N ALA A 248 -22.55 -1.91 -4.21
CA ALA A 248 -21.81 -0.65 -4.30
C ALA A 248 -20.34 -0.90 -4.71
N ALA A 249 -19.72 -1.93 -4.14
CA ALA A 249 -18.36 -2.35 -4.50
C ALA A 249 -18.25 -2.76 -5.97
N GLN A 250 -19.23 -3.52 -6.48
CA GLN A 250 -19.27 -3.91 -7.89
C GLN A 250 -19.33 -2.68 -8.81
N PHE A 251 -20.17 -1.69 -8.49
CA PHE A 251 -20.26 -0.46 -9.28
C PHE A 251 -18.98 0.36 -9.23
N GLN A 252 -18.37 0.49 -8.04
CA GLN A 252 -17.11 1.20 -7.89
C GLN A 252 -15.99 0.53 -8.69
N LYS A 253 -15.81 -0.79 -8.53
CA LYS A 253 -14.82 -1.56 -9.29
C LYS A 253 -15.05 -1.46 -10.79
N GLN A 254 -16.30 -1.60 -11.24
CA GLN A 254 -16.63 -1.47 -12.66
C GLN A 254 -16.21 -0.11 -13.23
N ARG A 255 -16.38 0.99 -12.49
CA ARG A 255 -15.93 2.33 -12.93
C ARG A 255 -14.41 2.39 -13.04
N GLN A 256 -13.68 1.87 -12.06
CA GLN A 256 -12.21 1.85 -12.06
C GLN A 256 -11.65 0.93 -13.16
N ASP A 257 -12.30 -0.21 -13.41
CA ASP A 257 -11.90 -1.17 -14.45
C ASP A 257 -12.10 -0.65 -15.87
N ARG A 258 -13.00 0.31 -16.10
CA ARG A 258 -13.10 1.00 -17.40
C ARG A 258 -11.83 1.78 -17.77
N LEU A 259 -11.04 2.14 -16.75
CA LEU A 259 -9.72 2.76 -16.91
C LEU A 259 -8.59 1.74 -16.67
N GLY A 260 -8.91 0.45 -16.55
CA GLY A 260 -7.94 -0.62 -16.29
C GLY A 260 -7.16 -0.47 -14.99
N LEU A 261 -7.71 0.26 -14.01
CA LEU A 261 -6.99 0.56 -12.77
C LEU A 261 -7.07 -0.58 -11.73
N GLY A 262 -8.19 -1.31 -11.67
CA GLY A 262 -8.44 -2.26 -10.59
C GLY A 262 -8.93 -1.58 -9.31
N TRP A 263 -8.47 -2.02 -8.14
CA TRP A 263 -8.79 -1.39 -6.86
C TRP A 263 -7.70 -0.46 -6.33
N GLY A 264 -8.02 0.82 -6.13
CA GLY A 264 -7.09 1.81 -5.57
C GLY A 264 -7.03 1.81 -4.05
N ASN A 265 -8.14 1.48 -3.38
CA ASN A 265 -8.23 1.48 -1.91
C ASN A 265 -8.17 0.06 -1.37
N HIS A 266 -7.25 -0.20 -0.45
CA HIS A 266 -7.18 -1.42 0.33
C HIS A 266 -8.03 -1.26 1.59
N ASP A 267 -9.35 -1.27 1.41
CA ASP A 267 -10.30 -0.92 2.46
C ASP A 267 -10.41 -1.98 3.55
N HIS A 268 -10.49 -1.53 4.80
CA HIS A 268 -10.71 -2.34 6.01
C HIS A 268 -12.04 -3.11 6.01
N HIS A 269 -12.98 -2.75 5.13
CA HIS A 269 -14.31 -3.37 5.04
C HIS A 269 -14.30 -4.86 4.71
N THR A 270 -13.18 -5.38 4.19
CA THR A 270 -12.99 -6.81 3.91
C THR A 270 -12.79 -7.66 5.16
N PHE A 271 -12.40 -7.06 6.29
CA PHE A 271 -12.06 -7.78 7.53
C PHE A 271 -12.93 -7.33 8.69
N ARG A 272 -14.07 -8.00 8.87
CA ARG A 272 -14.99 -7.76 9.99
C ARG A 272 -14.83 -8.87 11.03
N SER A 273 -14.83 -8.50 12.30
CA SER A 273 -14.84 -9.42 13.43
C SER A 273 -15.83 -8.95 14.50
N SER A 274 -16.31 -9.88 15.32
CA SER A 274 -16.89 -9.52 16.62
C SER A 274 -15.80 -8.94 17.54
N ARG A 275 -16.22 -8.34 18.66
CA ARG A 275 -15.28 -7.89 19.69
C ARG A 275 -14.54 -9.05 20.34
N GLU A 276 -15.23 -10.17 20.53
CA GLU A 276 -14.69 -11.41 21.10
C GLU A 276 -13.50 -11.94 20.28
N HIS A 277 -13.64 -11.94 18.94
CA HIS A 277 -12.61 -12.46 18.02
C HIS A 277 -11.69 -11.40 17.42
N PHE A 278 -11.69 -10.17 17.96
CA PHE A 278 -10.84 -9.11 17.45
C PHE A 278 -9.34 -9.48 17.51
N LEU A 279 -8.91 -10.14 18.60
CA LEU A 279 -7.52 -10.59 18.75
C LEU A 279 -7.14 -11.67 17.74
N ASP A 280 -8.06 -12.56 17.38
CA ASP A 280 -7.83 -13.58 16.35
C ASP A 280 -7.63 -12.91 14.98
N LEU A 281 -8.43 -11.88 14.66
CA LEU A 281 -8.22 -11.08 13.46
C LEU A 281 -6.87 -10.33 13.49
N MET A 282 -6.47 -9.74 14.62
CA MET A 282 -5.18 -9.06 14.72
C MET A 282 -4.01 -10.01 14.52
N ARG A 283 -4.09 -11.25 15.02
CA ARG A 283 -3.09 -12.30 14.76
C ARG A 283 -2.98 -12.65 13.28
N VAL A 284 -4.08 -12.62 12.52
CA VAL A 284 -4.04 -12.77 11.05
C VAL A 284 -3.22 -11.65 10.43
N MET A 285 -3.44 -10.41 10.85
CA MET A 285 -2.70 -9.25 10.34
C MET A 285 -1.20 -9.32 10.69
N GLU A 286 -0.86 -9.69 11.92
CA GLU A 286 0.54 -9.87 12.37
C GLU A 286 1.25 -10.97 11.56
N LYS A 287 0.59 -12.12 11.31
CA LYS A 287 1.13 -13.18 10.44
C LYS A 287 1.43 -12.68 9.02
N LEU A 288 0.64 -11.72 8.53
CA LEU A 288 0.82 -11.07 7.23
C LEU A 288 1.85 -9.92 7.24
N GLY A 289 2.48 -9.64 8.38
CA GLY A 289 3.53 -8.64 8.51
C GLY A 289 3.03 -7.23 8.81
N PHE A 290 1.77 -7.07 9.21
CA PHE A 290 1.28 -5.80 9.71
C PHE A 290 1.81 -5.53 11.12
N GLU A 291 2.07 -4.26 11.38
CA GLU A 291 2.47 -3.74 12.68
C GLU A 291 1.37 -2.84 13.23
N ARG A 292 1.28 -2.78 14.56
CA ARG A 292 0.25 -1.99 15.23
C ARG A 292 0.60 -0.51 15.16
N ARG A 293 -0.27 0.25 14.50
CA ARG A 293 -0.16 1.71 14.37
C ARG A 293 -0.80 2.48 15.54
N GLU A 294 -1.54 1.79 16.40
CA GLU A 294 -2.20 2.34 17.59
C GLU A 294 -2.06 1.38 18.77
N ARG A 295 -2.41 1.83 19.98
CA ARG A 295 -2.10 1.16 21.26
C ARG A 295 -2.88 -0.15 21.51
N TYR A 296 -3.78 -0.55 20.62
CA TYR A 296 -4.74 -1.64 20.84
C TYR A 296 -4.16 -3.03 20.58
#